data_AF-A0A656HIS5-F1
#
_entry.id   AF-A0A656HIS5-F1
#
_cell.length_a   1.000
_cell.length_b   1.000
_cell.length_c   1.000
_cell.angle_alpha   90.00
_cell.angle_beta   90.00
_cell.angle_gamma   90.00
#
_symmetry.space_group_name_H-M   'P 1'
#
loop_
_entity.id
_entity.type
_entity.pdbx_description
1 polymer ?
#
loop_
_entity_poly.entity_id
_entity_poly.type
_entity_poly.pdbx_seq_one_letter_code
_entity_poly.pdbx_strand_id
1 'polypeptide(L)'
;MVLELMTLGSIAAASGQWARKRALKERAVRREPSVPDAVGSPELRRNGQRLAAASAALGLSAASVLLRTPVLGYVSVPVSLFAFLPVLANAGRSLGKERAINDQVLAATRAAICVAMGYYCILALDATLQSAGQRLFLRQEDGFRKNLKQAAQQHGLVLPVDMPLQPDRRQIHAEQTAERAAPWMLGFFVLTIPMMGVNRAAAFLTTTFGGHLRNLGPYTSRRVIHAAMQEGIVLMQPDALESAAQVDTLVIDSRLLEGLPQEEVHGLIDGLQRQYRVQVLDAAAQHISFGELQASGNKVAYLHGPEDELGRQAAFLCIACGNRAAQVTSAPILLLGDGIRQLPVLLALANTFTQRQRFNFIAPIGVDLMDIATTVFLDFGLIYSVLFTYTGLGLGVVNNHLEKCKGNPISEQELLPVPAPIR
;
A
#
# COMPACT_ATOMS: atom_id res chain seq x y z
N MET A 1 -39.04 -14.96 -14.87
CA MET A 1 -39.27 -15.12 -13.41
C MET A 1 -38.44 -16.25 -12.78
N VAL A 2 -38.42 -17.48 -13.29
CA VAL A 2 -37.60 -18.57 -12.71
C VAL A 2 -36.07 -18.36 -12.90
N LEU A 3 -35.66 -17.66 -13.96
CA LEU A 3 -34.25 -17.35 -14.22
C LEU A 3 -33.65 -16.24 -13.32
N GLU A 4 -34.49 -15.36 -12.75
CA GLU A 4 -34.03 -14.28 -11.84
C GLU A 4 -33.89 -14.75 -10.38
N LEU A 5 -34.62 -15.80 -9.98
CA LEU A 5 -34.48 -16.40 -8.65
C LEU A 5 -33.20 -17.22 -8.49
N MET A 6 -32.59 -17.70 -9.58
CA MET A 6 -31.34 -18.47 -9.52
C MET A 6 -30.07 -17.61 -9.48
N THR A 7 -30.11 -16.37 -9.96
CA THR A 7 -28.96 -15.45 -9.89
C THR A 7 -28.80 -14.83 -8.50
N LEU A 8 -29.90 -14.57 -7.78
CA LEU A 8 -29.86 -14.03 -6.41
C LEU A 8 -29.41 -15.06 -5.36
N GLY A 9 -29.74 -16.35 -5.53
CA GLY A 9 -29.32 -17.42 -4.60
C GLY A 9 -27.81 -17.70 -4.58
N SER A 10 -27.12 -17.46 -5.71
CA SER A 10 -25.69 -17.76 -5.87
C SER A 10 -24.79 -16.67 -5.26
N ILE A 11 -25.28 -15.44 -5.12
CA ILE A 11 -24.55 -14.32 -4.50
C ILE A 11 -24.52 -14.45 -2.97
N ALA A 12 -25.59 -14.98 -2.36
CA ALA A 12 -25.67 -15.20 -0.90
C ALA A 12 -24.80 -16.37 -0.41
N ALA A 13 -24.60 -17.42 -1.23
CA ALA A 13 -23.76 -18.56 -0.87
C ALA A 13 -22.24 -18.26 -0.97
N ALA A 14 -21.85 -17.34 -1.86
CA ALA A 14 -20.46 -16.94 -2.05
C ALA A 14 -19.92 -16.07 -0.89
N SER A 15 -20.76 -15.24 -0.27
CA SER A 15 -20.35 -14.37 0.85
C SER A 15 -20.06 -15.16 2.14
N GLY A 16 -20.80 -16.25 2.39
CA GLY A 16 -20.61 -17.10 3.57
C GLY A 16 -19.29 -17.90 3.57
N GLN A 17 -18.83 -18.36 2.41
CA GLN A 17 -17.55 -19.07 2.30
C GLN A 17 -16.33 -18.15 2.50
N TRP A 18 -16.45 -16.88 2.13
CA TRP A 18 -15.38 -15.89 2.28
C TRP A 18 -15.16 -15.53 3.75
N ALA A 19 -16.24 -15.34 4.52
CA ALA A 19 -16.17 -15.11 5.97
C ALA A 19 -15.54 -16.30 6.73
N ARG A 20 -15.86 -17.54 6.33
CA ARG A 20 -15.33 -18.76 6.98
C ARG A 20 -13.83 -18.96 6.74
N LYS A 21 -13.31 -18.59 5.57
CA LYS A 21 -11.86 -18.59 5.28
C LYS A 21 -11.12 -17.51 6.06
N ARG A 22 -11.73 -16.34 6.29
CA ARG A 22 -11.17 -15.27 7.13
C ARG A 22 -10.98 -15.74 8.58
N ALA A 23 -12.01 -16.38 9.15
CA ALA A 23 -11.97 -16.92 10.52
C ALA A 23 -10.93 -18.05 10.72
N LEU A 24 -10.72 -18.90 9.71
CA LEU A 24 -9.68 -19.96 9.77
C LEU A 24 -8.26 -19.38 9.66
N LYS A 25 -8.09 -18.32 8.88
CA LYS A 25 -6.81 -17.59 8.78
C LYS A 25 -6.47 -16.89 10.09
N GLU A 26 -7.46 -16.33 10.79
CA GLU A 26 -7.29 -15.73 12.12
C GLU A 26 -6.92 -16.76 13.20
N ARG A 27 -7.43 -18.00 13.12
CA ARG A 27 -7.03 -19.08 14.05
C ARG A 27 -5.61 -19.59 13.83
N ALA A 28 -5.11 -19.58 12.60
CA ALA A 28 -3.74 -19.99 12.29
C ALA A 28 -2.69 -18.97 12.80
N VAL A 29 -3.09 -17.71 12.96
CA VAL A 29 -2.23 -16.62 13.47
C VAL A 29 -2.06 -16.68 15.01
N ARG A 30 -2.95 -17.36 15.74
CA ARG A 30 -2.91 -17.44 17.22
C ARG A 30 -1.98 -18.51 17.81
N ARG A 31 -1.28 -19.32 17.00
CA ARG A 31 -0.20 -20.16 17.50
C ARG A 31 1.07 -19.33 17.47
N GLU A 32 1.47 -18.77 18.61
CA GLU A 32 2.76 -18.09 18.79
C GLU A 32 3.90 -19.13 18.77
N PRO A 33 4.72 -19.20 17.72
CA PRO A 33 6.02 -19.83 17.84
C PRO A 33 6.91 -18.92 18.71
N SER A 34 7.52 -19.50 19.74
CA SER A 34 8.61 -18.86 20.48
C SER A 34 9.69 -18.39 19.49
N VAL A 35 10.01 -17.10 19.53
CA VAL A 35 10.88 -16.44 18.55
C VAL A 35 12.34 -16.59 18.99
N PRO A 36 13.19 -17.34 18.25
CA PRO A 36 14.62 -17.18 18.37
C PRO A 36 15.03 -15.87 17.67
N ASP A 37 15.61 -14.96 18.45
CA ASP A 37 16.18 -13.71 17.94
C ASP A 37 17.35 -13.97 16.99
N ALA A 38 17.50 -13.06 16.02
CA ALA A 38 18.65 -12.82 15.14
C ALA A 38 18.76 -13.51 13.77
N VAL A 39 17.95 -14.50 13.40
CA VAL A 39 17.95 -15.02 12.01
C VAL A 39 16.82 -14.36 11.22
N GLY A 40 17.16 -13.55 10.21
CA GLY A 40 16.18 -12.85 9.36
C GLY A 40 15.06 -13.78 8.89
N SER A 41 13.86 -13.23 8.66
CA SER A 41 12.66 -14.02 8.44
C SER A 41 12.93 -15.14 7.41
N PRO A 42 12.49 -16.39 7.67
CA PRO A 42 12.76 -17.51 6.76
C PRO A 42 12.31 -17.21 5.32
N GLU A 43 11.31 -16.33 5.17
CA GLU A 43 10.87 -15.78 3.89
C GLU A 43 11.92 -14.91 3.20
N LEU A 44 12.59 -13.99 3.92
CA LEU A 44 13.66 -13.18 3.36
C LEU A 44 14.84 -14.04 2.89
N ARG A 45 15.19 -15.12 3.62
CA ARG A 45 16.23 -16.08 3.20
C ARG A 45 15.82 -16.83 1.92
N ARG A 46 14.57 -17.32 1.85
CA ARG A 46 14.03 -17.98 0.65
C ARG A 46 13.99 -17.05 -0.55
N ASN A 47 13.57 -15.80 -0.38
CA ASN A 47 13.59 -14.81 -1.46
C ASN A 47 15.01 -14.40 -1.87
N GLY A 48 15.97 -14.40 -0.93
CA GLY A 48 17.39 -14.25 -1.24
C GLY A 48 17.91 -15.37 -2.15
N GLN A 49 17.54 -16.62 -1.87
CA GLN A 49 17.88 -17.78 -2.70
C GLN A 49 17.24 -17.69 -4.09
N ARG A 50 15.96 -17.30 -4.18
CA ARG A 50 15.27 -17.10 -5.46
C ARG A 50 15.91 -16.00 -6.30
N LEU A 51 16.27 -14.87 -5.69
CA LEU A 51 16.95 -13.80 -6.39
C LEU A 51 18.32 -14.26 -6.90
N ALA A 52 19.10 -14.98 -6.09
CA ALA A 52 20.38 -15.53 -6.52
C ALA A 52 20.22 -16.50 -7.71
N ALA A 53 19.23 -17.38 -7.65
CA ALA A 53 18.90 -18.31 -8.74
C ALA A 53 18.46 -17.57 -10.01
N ALA A 54 17.55 -16.59 -9.89
CA ALA A 54 17.08 -15.79 -11.02
C ALA A 54 18.22 -14.97 -11.67
N SER A 55 19.08 -14.34 -10.88
CA SER A 55 20.26 -13.63 -11.38
C SER A 55 21.24 -14.56 -12.09
N ALA A 56 21.46 -15.78 -11.56
CA ALA A 56 22.28 -16.79 -12.23
C ALA A 56 21.65 -17.23 -13.57
N ALA A 57 20.33 -17.42 -13.62
CA ALA A 57 19.61 -17.72 -14.85
C ALA A 57 19.69 -16.57 -15.86
N LEU A 58 19.65 -15.32 -15.40
CA LEU A 58 19.81 -14.13 -16.24
C LEU A 58 21.22 -14.06 -16.83
N GLY A 59 22.26 -14.30 -16.02
CA GLY A 59 23.64 -14.38 -16.51
C GLY A 59 23.82 -15.49 -17.55
N LEU A 60 23.25 -16.67 -17.29
CA LEU A 60 23.33 -17.82 -18.19
C LEU A 60 22.60 -17.59 -19.52
N SER A 61 21.39 -17.02 -19.47
CA SER A 61 20.60 -16.70 -20.66
C SER A 61 21.19 -15.54 -21.47
N ALA A 62 21.77 -14.53 -20.82
CA ALA A 62 22.51 -13.48 -21.50
C ALA A 62 23.76 -14.05 -22.20
N ALA A 63 24.51 -14.93 -21.53
CA ALA A 63 25.65 -15.62 -22.13
C ALA A 63 25.24 -16.50 -23.32
N SER A 64 24.08 -17.15 -23.26
CA SER A 64 23.51 -17.90 -24.40
C SER A 64 23.33 -17.03 -25.64
N VAL A 65 22.79 -15.82 -25.47
CA VAL A 65 22.58 -14.87 -26.57
C VAL A 65 23.92 -14.37 -27.13
N LEU A 66 24.87 -14.02 -26.26
CA LEU A 66 26.18 -13.50 -26.65
C LEU A 66 27.05 -14.55 -27.37
N LEU A 67 27.08 -15.77 -26.84
CA LEU A 67 27.87 -16.88 -27.38
C LEU A 67 27.16 -17.61 -28.53
N ARG A 68 25.90 -17.25 -28.84
CA ARG A 68 25.04 -17.94 -29.81
C ARG A 68 24.90 -19.44 -29.53
N THR A 69 24.95 -19.84 -28.27
CA THR A 69 24.83 -21.24 -27.83
C THR A 69 23.45 -21.46 -27.17
N PRO A 70 22.44 -21.95 -27.91
CA PRO A 70 21.07 -22.05 -27.40
C PRO A 70 20.93 -23.01 -26.22
N VAL A 71 21.86 -23.96 -26.07
CA VAL A 71 21.90 -24.93 -24.96
C VAL A 71 21.93 -24.23 -23.59
N LEU A 72 22.69 -23.14 -23.45
CA LEU A 72 22.75 -22.37 -22.21
C LEU A 72 21.39 -21.73 -21.88
N GLY A 73 20.66 -21.30 -22.90
CA GLY A 73 19.30 -20.77 -22.77
C GLY A 73 18.34 -21.80 -22.19
N TYR A 74 18.33 -23.04 -22.71
CA TYR A 74 17.48 -24.11 -22.18
C TYR A 74 17.78 -24.45 -20.71
N VAL A 75 19.06 -24.44 -20.31
CA VAL A 75 19.45 -24.68 -18.92
C VAL A 75 18.96 -23.57 -17.98
N SER A 76 18.79 -22.34 -18.47
CA SER A 76 18.27 -21.23 -17.66
C SER A 76 16.77 -21.32 -17.36
N VAL A 77 16.01 -22.06 -18.16
CA VAL A 77 14.54 -22.19 -18.02
C VAL A 77 14.13 -22.80 -16.67
N PRO A 78 14.60 -23.98 -16.24
CA PRO A 78 14.18 -24.56 -14.97
C PRO A 78 14.55 -23.68 -13.77
N VAL A 79 15.70 -22.98 -13.83
CA VAL A 79 16.13 -22.06 -12.77
C VAL A 79 15.21 -20.83 -12.71
N SER A 80 14.80 -20.29 -13.86
CA SER A 80 13.85 -19.17 -13.92
C SER A 80 12.45 -19.60 -13.45
N LEU A 81 11.98 -20.78 -13.88
CA LEU A 81 10.69 -21.33 -13.45
C LEU A 81 10.65 -21.62 -11.95
N PHE A 82 11.78 -21.97 -11.33
CA PHE A 82 11.88 -22.11 -9.88
C PHE A 82 11.52 -20.80 -9.15
N ALA A 83 11.93 -19.64 -9.68
CA ALA A 83 11.56 -18.34 -9.11
C ALA A 83 10.05 -18.05 -9.29
N PHE A 84 9.43 -18.53 -10.37
CA PHE A 84 8.00 -18.38 -10.66
C PHE A 84 7.09 -19.42 -10.00
N LEU A 85 7.62 -20.46 -9.37
CA LEU A 85 6.81 -21.47 -8.67
C LEU A 85 5.67 -20.92 -7.80
N PRO A 86 5.87 -19.90 -6.92
CA PRO A 86 4.76 -19.35 -6.15
C PRO A 86 3.68 -18.71 -7.03
N VAL A 87 4.08 -18.02 -8.11
CA VAL A 87 3.15 -17.38 -9.06
C VAL A 87 2.35 -18.44 -9.81
N LEU A 88 3.02 -19.47 -10.34
CA LEU A 88 2.37 -20.59 -11.03
C LEU A 88 1.40 -21.35 -10.11
N ALA A 89 1.80 -21.60 -8.86
CA ALA A 89 0.94 -22.24 -7.88
C ALA A 89 -0.29 -21.37 -7.49
N ASN A 90 -0.13 -20.05 -7.44
CA ASN A 90 -1.24 -19.11 -7.20
C ASN A 90 -2.18 -19.03 -8.40
N ALA A 91 -1.63 -18.96 -9.61
CA ALA A 91 -2.39 -18.96 -10.86
C ALA A 91 -3.23 -20.24 -11.00
N GLY A 92 -2.63 -21.41 -10.78
CA GLY A 92 -3.33 -22.69 -10.82
C GLY A 92 -4.44 -22.80 -9.77
N ARG A 93 -4.21 -22.25 -8.56
CA ARG A 93 -5.25 -22.16 -7.52
C ARG A 93 -6.37 -21.22 -7.92
N SER A 94 -6.06 -20.06 -8.50
CA SER A 94 -7.08 -19.08 -8.89
C SER A 94 -7.94 -19.58 -10.05
N LEU A 95 -7.32 -20.17 -11.08
CA LEU A 95 -8.05 -20.80 -12.19
C LEU A 95 -8.89 -22.00 -11.72
N GLY A 96 -8.29 -22.90 -10.93
CA GLY A 96 -8.96 -24.16 -10.54
C GLY A 96 -10.03 -24.00 -9.47
N LYS A 97 -9.72 -23.26 -8.39
CA LYS A 97 -10.61 -23.14 -7.22
C LYS A 97 -11.50 -21.91 -7.26
N GLU A 98 -10.98 -20.77 -7.73
CA GLU A 98 -11.70 -19.49 -7.70
C GLU A 98 -12.38 -19.19 -9.03
N ARG A 99 -11.98 -19.88 -10.12
CA ARG A 99 -12.42 -19.60 -11.50
C ARG A 99 -12.27 -18.13 -11.87
N ALA A 100 -11.24 -17.49 -11.31
CA ALA A 100 -10.95 -16.08 -11.51
C ALA A 100 -9.65 -15.93 -12.30
N ILE A 101 -9.65 -14.96 -13.22
CA ILE A 101 -8.43 -14.53 -13.93
C ILE A 101 -7.93 -13.30 -13.16
N ASN A 102 -6.82 -13.46 -12.46
CA ASN A 102 -6.17 -12.39 -11.72
C ASN A 102 -4.78 -12.10 -12.27
N ASP A 103 -4.08 -11.13 -11.67
CA ASP A 103 -2.72 -10.74 -12.02
C ASP A 103 -1.72 -11.93 -12.02
N GLN A 104 -1.89 -12.90 -11.11
CA GLN A 104 -1.03 -14.08 -11.07
C GLN A 104 -1.21 -14.97 -12.31
N VAL A 105 -2.44 -15.05 -12.85
CA VAL A 105 -2.71 -15.77 -14.09
C VAL A 105 -2.03 -15.08 -15.27
N LEU A 106 -2.06 -13.75 -15.34
CA LEU A 106 -1.37 -13.00 -16.39
C LEU A 106 0.15 -13.22 -16.35
N ALA A 107 0.75 -13.11 -15.16
CA ALA A 107 2.18 -13.36 -14.98
C ALA A 107 2.57 -14.80 -15.34
N ALA A 108 1.75 -15.79 -14.98
CA ALA A 108 1.95 -17.19 -15.36
C ALA A 108 1.84 -17.41 -16.87
N THR A 109 0.83 -16.82 -17.52
CA THR A 109 0.64 -16.88 -18.98
C THR A 109 1.83 -16.24 -19.70
N ARG A 110 2.29 -15.07 -19.24
CA ARG A 110 3.49 -14.41 -19.76
C ARG A 110 4.71 -15.32 -19.66
N ALA A 111 4.95 -15.91 -18.49
CA ALA A 111 6.07 -16.83 -18.30
C ALA A 111 5.99 -18.03 -19.26
N ALA A 112 4.80 -18.60 -19.46
CA ALA A 112 4.58 -19.70 -20.39
C ALA A 112 4.87 -19.30 -21.85
N ILE A 113 4.43 -18.11 -22.27
CA ILE A 113 4.72 -17.57 -23.61
C ILE A 113 6.22 -17.36 -23.78
N CYS A 114 6.92 -16.80 -22.78
CA CYS A 114 8.36 -16.63 -22.86
C CYS A 114 9.08 -17.97 -23.05
N VAL A 115 8.65 -19.04 -22.36
CA VAL A 115 9.23 -20.38 -22.56
C VAL A 115 8.92 -20.90 -23.95
N ALA A 116 7.66 -20.83 -24.39
CA ALA A 116 7.22 -21.35 -25.69
C ALA A 116 7.90 -20.66 -26.87
N MET A 117 8.12 -19.35 -26.77
CA MET A 117 8.75 -18.52 -27.82
C MET A 117 10.28 -18.52 -27.76
N GLY A 118 10.90 -19.19 -26.78
CA GLY A 118 12.35 -19.19 -26.62
C GLY A 118 12.93 -17.89 -26.03
N TYR A 119 12.10 -17.05 -25.39
CA TYR A 119 12.50 -15.79 -24.76
C TYR A 119 13.09 -15.99 -23.36
N TYR A 120 14.12 -16.83 -23.27
CA TYR A 120 14.72 -17.24 -21.99
C TYR A 120 15.36 -16.07 -21.23
N CYS A 121 16.02 -15.15 -21.95
CA CYS A 121 16.62 -13.96 -21.35
C CYS A 121 15.55 -13.03 -20.74
N ILE A 122 14.43 -12.82 -21.44
CA ILE A 122 13.30 -12.01 -20.95
C ILE A 122 12.67 -12.67 -19.72
N LEU A 123 12.45 -14.00 -19.75
CA LEU A 123 11.93 -14.75 -18.61
C LEU A 123 12.82 -14.62 -17.36
N ALA A 124 14.13 -14.78 -17.54
CA ALA A 124 15.11 -14.68 -16.45
C ALA A 124 15.23 -13.25 -15.91
N LEU A 125 15.11 -12.24 -16.78
CA LEU A 125 15.09 -10.83 -16.38
C LEU A 125 13.84 -10.55 -15.53
N ASP A 126 12.67 -10.97 -15.99
CA ASP A 126 11.41 -10.80 -15.26
C ASP A 126 11.45 -11.48 -13.88
N ALA A 127 11.93 -12.74 -13.82
CA ALA A 127 12.14 -13.46 -12.55
C ALA A 127 13.07 -12.70 -11.59
N THR A 128 14.15 -12.10 -12.13
CA THR A 128 15.13 -11.36 -11.35
C THR A 128 14.54 -10.09 -10.79
N LEU A 129 13.84 -9.30 -11.62
CA LEU A 129 13.21 -8.05 -11.22
C LEU A 129 12.06 -8.29 -10.22
N GLN A 130 11.26 -9.34 -10.42
CA GLN A 130 10.22 -9.73 -9.47
C GLN A 130 10.80 -10.11 -8.10
N SER A 131 11.84 -10.96 -8.10
CA SER A 131 12.51 -11.40 -6.87
C SER A 131 13.21 -10.24 -6.15
N ALA A 132 13.80 -9.31 -6.90
CA ALA A 132 14.43 -8.12 -6.37
C ALA A 132 13.40 -7.20 -5.71
N GLY A 133 12.26 -6.96 -6.37
CA GLY A 133 11.14 -6.22 -5.82
C GLY A 133 10.63 -6.83 -4.52
N GLN A 134 10.32 -8.13 -4.50
CA GLN A 134 9.88 -8.83 -3.29
C GLN A 134 10.89 -8.73 -2.14
N ARG A 135 12.19 -8.90 -2.44
CA ARG A 135 13.25 -8.77 -1.43
C ARG A 135 13.32 -7.37 -0.85
N LEU A 136 13.16 -6.33 -1.67
CA LEU A 136 13.12 -4.94 -1.21
C LEU A 136 11.97 -4.74 -0.23
N PHE A 137 10.76 -5.17 -0.56
CA PHE A 137 9.58 -5.03 0.31
C PHE A 137 9.71 -5.80 1.62
N LEU A 138 10.20 -7.04 1.59
CA LEU A 138 10.44 -7.82 2.81
C LEU A 138 11.48 -7.17 3.71
N ARG A 139 12.58 -6.64 3.14
CA ARG A 139 13.61 -5.96 3.93
C ARG A 139 13.07 -4.70 4.62
N GLN A 140 12.20 -3.96 3.93
CA GLN A 140 11.53 -2.79 4.48
C GLN A 140 10.54 -3.17 5.58
N GLU A 141 9.83 -4.28 5.42
CA GLU A 141 8.97 -4.84 6.46
C GLU A 141 9.73 -5.18 7.74
N ASP A 142 10.83 -5.93 7.60
CA ASP A 142 11.66 -6.33 8.73
C ASP A 142 12.25 -5.11 9.44
N GLY A 143 12.70 -4.10 8.68
CA GLY A 143 13.18 -2.84 9.23
C GLY A 143 12.09 -2.07 9.98
N PHE A 144 10.91 -1.94 9.38
CA PHE A 144 9.75 -1.30 10.00
C PHE A 144 9.36 -1.98 11.32
N ARG A 145 9.26 -3.31 11.34
CA ARG A 145 8.92 -4.07 12.56
C ARG A 145 9.94 -3.83 13.68
N LYS A 146 11.24 -3.82 13.36
CA LYS A 146 12.29 -3.54 14.35
C LYS A 146 12.18 -2.13 14.93
N ASN A 147 11.99 -1.14 14.06
CA ASN A 147 11.87 0.25 14.48
C ASN A 147 10.59 0.48 15.30
N LEU A 148 9.48 -0.19 14.92
CA LEU A 148 8.23 -0.14 15.67
C LEU A 148 8.38 -0.78 17.05
N LYS A 149 9.05 -1.94 17.19
CA LYS A 149 9.39 -2.53 18.50
C LYS A 149 10.20 -1.56 19.37
N GLN A 150 11.24 -0.96 18.78
CA GLN A 150 12.11 -0.04 19.49
C GLN A 150 11.37 1.21 19.95
N ALA A 151 10.58 1.84 19.07
CA ALA A 151 9.79 3.01 19.42
C ALA A 151 8.69 2.68 20.45
N ALA A 152 8.03 1.54 20.32
CA ALA A 152 7.06 1.08 21.32
C ALA A 152 7.72 0.92 22.71
N GLN A 153 8.89 0.29 22.77
CA GLN A 153 9.67 0.15 24.02
C GLN A 153 10.09 1.51 24.60
N GLN A 154 10.54 2.45 23.76
CA GLN A 154 10.93 3.79 24.19
C GLN A 154 9.78 4.58 24.82
N HIS A 155 8.55 4.40 24.34
CA HIS A 155 7.37 5.07 24.86
C HIS A 155 6.58 4.24 25.90
N GLY A 156 7.10 3.09 26.33
CA GLY A 156 6.40 2.20 27.27
C GLY A 156 5.07 1.65 26.74
N LEU A 157 4.93 1.58 25.41
CA LEU A 157 3.73 1.10 24.75
C LEU A 157 3.81 -0.40 24.49
N VAL A 158 2.78 -1.13 24.91
CA VAL A 158 2.58 -2.53 24.52
C VAL A 158 1.82 -2.54 23.19
N LEU A 159 2.50 -2.23 22.09
CA LEU A 159 1.91 -2.34 20.76
C LEU A 159 1.93 -3.81 20.32
N PRO A 160 0.83 -4.34 19.76
CA PRO A 160 0.83 -5.65 19.10
C PRO A 160 1.70 -5.56 17.85
N VAL A 161 2.98 -5.91 17.98
CA VAL A 161 3.99 -5.81 16.91
C VAL A 161 3.57 -6.57 15.66
N ASP A 162 2.84 -7.67 15.83
CA ASP A 162 2.41 -8.52 14.72
C ASP A 162 1.06 -8.12 14.13
N MET A 163 0.58 -6.90 14.38
CA MET A 163 -0.64 -6.42 13.73
C MET A 163 -0.39 -6.32 12.21
N PRO A 164 -1.08 -7.13 11.38
CA PRO A 164 -0.97 -6.97 9.94
C PRO A 164 -1.54 -5.61 9.57
N LEU A 165 -0.71 -4.76 8.94
CA LEU A 165 -1.17 -3.51 8.37
C LEU A 165 -2.30 -3.83 7.39
N GLN A 166 -3.50 -3.37 7.71
CA GLN A 166 -4.62 -3.53 6.80
C GLN A 166 -4.37 -2.66 5.57
N PRO A 167 -4.66 -3.17 4.36
CA PRO A 167 -4.56 -2.36 3.16
C PRO A 167 -5.54 -1.19 3.28
N ASP A 168 -5.11 -0.01 2.85
CA ASP A 168 -5.96 1.17 2.83
C ASP A 168 -7.09 1.03 1.79
N ARG A 169 -8.10 1.90 1.86
CA ARG A 169 -9.27 1.82 0.97
C ARG A 169 -8.91 1.98 -0.50
N ARG A 170 -7.98 2.87 -0.85
CA ARG A 170 -7.54 3.08 -2.24
C ARG A 170 -6.78 1.89 -2.78
N GLN A 171 -5.97 1.24 -1.96
CA GLN A 171 -5.25 0.03 -2.29
C GLN A 171 -6.23 -1.09 -2.55
N ILE A 172 -7.23 -1.30 -1.68
CA ILE A 172 -8.29 -2.31 -1.91
C ILE A 172 -9.01 -2.01 -3.23
N HIS A 173 -9.40 -0.76 -3.46
CA HIS A 173 -10.08 -0.36 -4.69
C HIS A 173 -9.22 -0.58 -5.93
N ALA A 174 -7.93 -0.28 -5.85
CA ALA A 174 -6.99 -0.50 -6.93
C ALA A 174 -6.74 -1.98 -7.19
N GLU A 175 -6.60 -2.80 -6.16
CA GLU A 175 -6.48 -4.26 -6.28
C GLU A 175 -7.73 -4.86 -6.93
N GLN A 176 -8.93 -4.38 -6.56
CA GLN A 176 -10.17 -4.81 -7.21
C GLN A 176 -10.25 -4.36 -8.68
N THR A 177 -9.76 -3.16 -8.99
CA THR A 177 -9.70 -2.65 -10.37
C THR A 177 -8.73 -3.47 -11.20
N ALA A 178 -7.56 -3.83 -10.64
CA ALA A 178 -6.58 -4.73 -11.23
C ALA A 178 -7.18 -6.09 -11.58
N GLU A 179 -7.85 -6.70 -10.60
CA GLU A 179 -8.49 -8.01 -10.76
C GLU A 179 -9.59 -7.98 -11.82
N ARG A 180 -10.35 -6.88 -11.92
CA ARG A 180 -11.36 -6.71 -12.98
C ARG A 180 -10.76 -6.46 -14.35
N ALA A 181 -9.59 -5.83 -14.43
CA ALA A 181 -8.90 -5.59 -15.69
C ALA A 181 -8.24 -6.84 -16.27
N ALA A 182 -7.84 -7.79 -15.42
CA ALA A 182 -7.06 -8.96 -15.85
C ALA A 182 -7.73 -9.83 -16.94
N PRO A 183 -9.03 -10.17 -16.88
CA PRO A 183 -9.70 -10.86 -17.98
C PRO A 183 -9.67 -10.08 -19.30
N TRP A 184 -9.82 -8.75 -19.25
CA TRP A 184 -9.78 -7.90 -20.44
C TRP A 184 -8.40 -7.88 -21.07
N MET A 185 -7.33 -7.79 -20.26
CA MET A 185 -5.95 -7.86 -20.76
C MET A 185 -5.67 -9.18 -21.46
N LEU A 186 -6.12 -10.30 -20.88
CA LEU A 186 -6.01 -11.61 -21.53
C LEU A 186 -6.82 -11.68 -22.84
N GLY A 187 -8.02 -11.09 -22.85
CA GLY A 187 -8.85 -10.99 -24.05
C GLY A 187 -8.18 -10.18 -25.16
N PHE A 188 -7.63 -9.01 -24.83
CA PHE A 188 -6.88 -8.17 -25.76
C PHE A 188 -5.62 -8.87 -26.29
N PHE A 189 -4.89 -9.59 -25.43
CA PHE A 189 -3.79 -10.43 -25.86
C PHE A 189 -4.23 -11.40 -26.97
N VAL A 190 -5.28 -12.20 -26.73
CA VAL A 190 -5.76 -13.17 -27.72
C VAL A 190 -6.24 -12.48 -29.01
N LEU A 191 -6.99 -11.39 -28.87
CA LEU A 191 -7.57 -10.66 -29.99
C LEU A 191 -6.50 -10.00 -30.89
N THR A 192 -5.38 -9.57 -30.32
CA THR A 192 -4.31 -8.85 -31.04
C THR A 192 -3.30 -9.78 -31.72
N ILE A 193 -3.27 -11.08 -31.38
CA ILE A 193 -2.35 -12.06 -32.00
C ILE A 193 -2.40 -12.05 -33.53
N PRO A 194 -3.57 -12.10 -34.21
CA PRO A 194 -3.61 -12.14 -35.68
C PRO A 194 -3.08 -10.86 -36.34
N MET A 195 -3.23 -9.72 -35.66
CA MET A 195 -2.85 -8.40 -36.21
C MET A 195 -1.38 -8.06 -35.95
N MET A 196 -0.86 -8.38 -34.77
CA MET A 196 0.43 -7.88 -34.30
C MET A 196 1.46 -8.99 -34.06
N GLY A 197 1.05 -10.25 -34.10
CA GLY A 197 1.87 -11.40 -33.75
C GLY A 197 2.05 -11.59 -32.24
N VAL A 198 2.50 -12.79 -31.85
CA VAL A 198 2.59 -13.20 -30.44
C VAL A 198 3.52 -12.30 -29.61
N ASN A 199 4.64 -11.85 -30.19
CA ASN A 199 5.63 -11.04 -29.46
C ASN A 199 5.07 -9.67 -29.01
N ARG A 200 4.33 -9.00 -29.89
CA ARG A 200 3.70 -7.70 -29.56
C ARG A 200 2.44 -7.89 -28.74
N ALA A 201 1.63 -8.90 -29.06
CA ALA A 201 0.45 -9.22 -28.27
C ALA A 201 0.84 -9.52 -26.81
N ALA A 202 1.94 -10.25 -26.56
CA ALA A 202 2.37 -10.60 -25.21
C ALA A 202 2.70 -9.39 -24.33
N ALA A 203 2.99 -8.22 -24.92
CA ALA A 203 3.19 -6.96 -24.17
C ALA A 203 1.89 -6.41 -23.53
N PHE A 204 0.71 -6.94 -23.89
CA PHE A 204 -0.52 -6.65 -23.14
C PHE A 204 -0.65 -7.46 -21.84
N LEU A 205 0.18 -8.51 -21.66
CA LEU A 205 0.16 -9.35 -20.46
C LEU A 205 1.12 -8.86 -19.37
N THR A 206 1.98 -7.92 -19.72
CA THR A 206 3.01 -7.30 -18.88
C THR A 206 2.49 -6.08 -18.14
N THR A 207 1.49 -5.40 -18.69
CA THR A 207 0.78 -4.33 -17.98
C THR A 207 0.10 -4.92 -16.77
N THR A 208 0.47 -4.46 -15.58
CA THR A 208 -0.12 -4.94 -14.32
C THR A 208 -0.86 -3.77 -13.69
N PHE A 209 -1.99 -3.37 -14.30
CA PHE A 209 -2.84 -2.32 -13.77
C PHE A 209 -3.11 -2.60 -12.29
N GLY A 210 -2.53 -1.82 -11.39
CA GLY A 210 -2.68 -1.99 -9.94
C GLY A 210 -1.93 -3.15 -9.28
N GLY A 211 -1.26 -4.05 -10.02
CA GLY A 211 -0.43 -5.11 -9.44
C GLY A 211 0.70 -4.54 -8.57
N HIS A 212 1.30 -3.42 -9.00
CA HIS A 212 2.30 -2.70 -8.22
C HIS A 212 1.77 -2.05 -6.94
N LEU A 213 0.48 -1.70 -6.88
CA LEU A 213 -0.11 -1.03 -5.72
C LEU A 213 -0.21 -1.93 -4.51
N ARG A 214 -0.35 -3.25 -4.72
CA ARG A 214 -0.27 -4.25 -3.65
C ARG A 214 1.05 -4.18 -2.88
N ASN A 215 2.12 -3.75 -3.54
CA ASN A 215 3.44 -3.61 -2.93
C ASN A 215 3.75 -2.17 -2.50
N LEU A 216 3.40 -1.18 -3.32
CA LEU A 216 3.70 0.24 -3.06
C LEU A 216 2.84 0.86 -1.96
N GLY A 217 1.59 0.43 -1.81
CA GLY A 217 0.68 0.92 -0.76
C GLY A 217 1.24 0.67 0.63
N PRO A 218 1.45 -0.60 1.05
CA PRO A 218 2.00 -0.91 2.37
C PRO A 218 3.38 -0.31 2.61
N TYR A 219 4.19 -0.19 1.55
CA TYR A 219 5.50 0.45 1.63
C TYR A 219 5.41 1.93 1.99
N THR A 220 4.50 2.67 1.35
CA THR A 220 4.25 4.09 1.64
C THR A 220 3.73 4.27 3.07
N SER A 221 2.75 3.45 3.46
CA SER A 221 2.14 3.51 4.80
C SER A 221 3.17 3.24 5.89
N ARG A 222 3.99 2.19 5.77
CA ARG A 222 5.05 1.87 6.74
C ARG A 222 6.03 3.02 6.92
N ARG A 223 6.40 3.68 5.82
CA ARG A 223 7.35 4.80 5.87
C ARG A 223 6.77 6.00 6.60
N VAL A 224 5.53 6.38 6.31
CA VAL A 224 4.88 7.50 6.99
C VAL A 224 4.58 7.16 8.45
N ILE A 225 4.16 5.92 8.75
CA ILE A 225 3.98 5.48 10.14
C ILE A 225 5.30 5.54 10.91
N HIS A 226 6.39 5.10 10.30
CA HIS A 226 7.71 5.23 10.91
C HIS A 226 8.06 6.69 11.21
N ALA A 227 7.84 7.60 10.25
CA ALA A 227 8.09 9.03 10.45
C ALA A 227 7.20 9.60 11.57
N ALA A 228 5.90 9.28 11.57
CA ALA A 228 4.96 9.68 12.60
C ALA A 228 5.40 9.22 14.00
N MET A 229 5.82 7.96 14.12
CA MET A 229 6.28 7.41 15.41
C MET A 229 7.51 8.13 15.95
N GLN A 230 8.42 8.59 15.07
CA GLN A 230 9.59 9.37 15.50
C GLN A 230 9.21 10.73 16.10
N GLU A 231 8.05 11.25 15.70
CA GLU A 231 7.47 12.50 16.19
C GLU A 231 6.49 12.28 17.36
N GLY A 232 6.46 11.07 17.96
CA GLY A 232 5.54 10.75 19.05
C GLY A 232 4.08 10.49 18.61
N ILE A 233 3.84 10.35 17.31
CA ILE A 233 2.51 10.09 16.76
C ILE A 233 2.35 8.59 16.48
N VAL A 234 1.41 7.94 17.16
CA VAL A 234 1.12 6.51 16.97
C VAL A 234 -0.12 6.34 16.12
N LEU A 235 0.05 5.60 15.02
CA LEU A 235 -1.02 5.28 14.07
C LEU A 235 -1.38 3.81 14.25
N MET A 236 -2.61 3.57 14.69
CA MET A 236 -3.14 2.22 14.84
C MET A 236 -3.65 1.66 13.51
N GLN A 237 -4.07 2.54 12.59
CA GLN A 237 -4.61 2.15 11.29
C GLN A 237 -4.06 3.07 10.17
N PRO A 238 -3.61 2.53 9.02
CA PRO A 238 -3.08 3.35 7.92
C PRO A 238 -4.11 4.26 7.25
N ASP A 239 -5.37 3.82 7.18
CA ASP A 239 -6.47 4.60 6.59
C ASP A 239 -6.79 5.85 7.41
N ALA A 240 -6.39 5.90 8.69
CA ALA A 240 -6.50 7.10 9.51
C ALA A 240 -5.71 8.28 8.94
N LEU A 241 -4.57 8.05 8.29
CA LEU A 241 -3.82 9.11 7.58
C LEU A 241 -4.58 9.62 6.36
N GLU A 242 -5.24 8.72 5.63
CA GLU A 242 -6.06 9.12 4.48
C GLU A 242 -7.28 9.92 4.92
N SER A 243 -7.89 9.54 6.05
CA SER A 243 -8.96 10.29 6.69
C SER A 243 -8.47 11.65 7.19
N ALA A 244 -7.32 11.70 7.87
CA ALA A 244 -6.73 12.94 8.39
C ALA A 244 -6.47 13.97 7.29
N ALA A 245 -6.00 13.54 6.12
CA ALA A 245 -5.77 14.41 4.97
C ALA A 245 -7.07 14.96 4.34
N GLN A 246 -8.21 14.36 4.65
CA GLN A 246 -9.52 14.77 4.17
C GLN A 246 -10.30 15.63 5.17
N VAL A 247 -9.78 15.80 6.38
CA VAL A 247 -10.41 16.62 7.42
C VAL A 247 -10.45 18.07 6.97
N ASP A 248 -11.60 18.72 7.12
CA ASP A 248 -11.78 20.15 6.88
C ASP A 248 -12.12 20.92 8.16
N THR A 249 -12.61 20.21 9.19
CA THR A 249 -13.10 20.77 10.44
C THR A 249 -12.47 20.03 11.61
N LEU A 250 -11.82 20.77 12.50
CA LEU A 250 -11.20 20.28 13.72
C LEU A 250 -12.06 20.69 14.91
N VAL A 251 -12.57 19.71 15.65
CA VAL A 251 -13.23 19.95 16.93
C VAL A 251 -12.25 19.56 18.04
N ILE A 252 -11.90 20.50 18.90
CA ILE A 252 -10.92 20.32 19.96
C ILE A 252 -11.64 20.39 21.31
N ASP A 253 -11.54 19.34 22.11
CA ASP A 253 -11.95 19.36 23.52
C ASP A 253 -11.15 20.44 24.26
N SER A 254 -11.85 21.40 24.89
CA SER A 254 -11.23 22.51 25.62
C SER A 254 -10.25 22.05 26.69
N ARG A 255 -10.48 20.85 27.27
CA ARG A 255 -9.61 20.26 28.30
C ARG A 255 -8.20 19.95 27.79
N LEU A 256 -8.05 19.74 26.49
CA LEU A 256 -6.73 19.52 25.88
C LEU A 256 -5.90 20.81 25.80
N LEU A 257 -6.55 21.97 25.95
CA LEU A 257 -5.91 23.28 25.96
C LEU A 257 -5.60 23.74 27.41
N GLU A 258 -6.22 23.11 28.41
CA GLU A 258 -5.97 23.40 29.82
C GLU A 258 -4.52 23.06 30.17
N GLY A 259 -3.76 24.08 30.58
CA GLY A 259 -2.34 23.94 30.96
C GLY A 259 -1.33 24.42 29.91
N LEU A 260 -1.78 24.75 28.70
CA LEU A 260 -0.94 25.45 27.72
C LEU A 260 -0.94 26.97 28.00
N PRO A 261 0.19 27.67 27.77
CA PRO A 261 0.22 29.13 27.81
C PRO A 261 -0.78 29.74 26.83
N GLN A 262 -1.47 30.80 27.23
CA GLN A 262 -2.51 31.43 26.40
C GLN A 262 -1.97 31.88 25.03
N GLU A 263 -0.75 32.43 24.97
CA GLU A 263 -0.10 32.81 23.71
C GLU A 263 0.09 31.63 22.76
N GLU A 264 0.44 30.47 23.31
CA GLU A 264 0.65 29.26 22.53
C GLU A 264 -0.67 28.68 22.01
N VAL A 265 -1.72 28.69 22.82
CA VAL A 265 -3.07 28.28 22.39
C VAL A 265 -3.56 29.18 21.25
N HIS A 266 -3.37 30.50 21.35
CA HIS A 266 -3.72 31.43 20.27
C HIS A 266 -2.89 31.16 19.02
N GLY A 267 -1.57 31.00 19.15
CA GLY A 267 -0.69 30.70 18.01
C GLY A 267 -1.05 29.38 17.31
N LEU A 268 -1.37 28.33 18.08
CA LEU A 268 -1.78 27.04 17.55
C LEU A 268 -3.14 27.13 16.84
N ILE A 269 -4.14 27.74 17.48
CA ILE A 269 -5.48 27.90 16.90
C ILE A 269 -5.41 28.76 15.64
N ASP A 270 -4.70 29.90 15.67
CA ASP A 270 -4.52 30.77 14.52
C ASP A 270 -3.82 30.04 13.37
N GLY A 271 -2.79 29.25 13.68
CA GLY A 271 -2.09 28.42 12.69
C GLY A 271 -3.00 27.39 12.04
N LEU A 272 -3.82 26.69 12.82
CA LEU A 272 -4.78 25.70 12.33
C LEU A 272 -5.94 26.35 11.56
N GLN A 273 -6.44 27.51 12.02
CA GLN A 273 -7.55 28.23 11.39
C GLN A 273 -7.25 28.71 9.97
N ARG A 274 -5.96 28.90 9.63
CA ARG A 274 -5.55 29.23 8.25
C ARG A 274 -5.86 28.11 7.26
N GLN A 275 -5.98 26.87 7.71
CA GLN A 275 -6.17 25.69 6.85
C GLN A 275 -7.47 24.94 7.14
N TYR A 276 -7.97 25.00 8.38
CA TYR A 276 -9.08 24.19 8.87
C TYR A 276 -10.11 25.05 9.59
N ARG A 277 -11.36 24.60 9.63
CA ARG A 277 -12.38 25.18 10.53
C ARG A 277 -12.17 24.63 11.93
N VAL A 278 -11.63 25.44 12.83
CA VAL A 278 -11.38 25.02 14.22
C VAL A 278 -12.56 25.43 15.09
N GLN A 279 -13.11 24.46 15.83
CA GLN A 279 -14.13 24.68 16.86
C GLN A 279 -13.61 24.12 18.19
N VAL A 280 -13.65 24.92 19.25
CA VAL A 280 -13.29 24.47 20.59
C VAL A 280 -14.57 24.11 21.32
N LEU A 281 -14.67 22.86 21.77
CA LEU A 281 -15.82 22.34 22.51
C LEU A 281 -15.59 22.57 24.00
N ASP A 282 -16.42 23.42 24.60
CA ASP A 282 -16.45 23.57 26.06
C ASP A 282 -17.03 22.29 26.69
N ALA A 283 -16.39 21.80 27.75
CA ALA A 283 -16.83 20.62 28.51
C ALA A 283 -18.30 20.69 28.96
N ALA A 284 -18.84 21.91 29.17
CA ALA A 284 -20.24 22.12 29.52
C ALA A 284 -21.20 22.07 28.32
N ALA A 285 -20.70 22.29 27.10
CA ALA A 285 -21.49 22.40 25.88
C ALA A 285 -21.51 21.08 25.09
N GLN A 286 -21.94 19.98 25.71
CA GLN A 286 -22.01 18.64 25.09
C GLN A 286 -23.00 18.50 23.92
N HIS A 287 -23.68 19.58 23.51
CA HIS A 287 -24.73 19.55 22.49
C HIS A 287 -24.26 19.83 21.06
N ILE A 288 -22.96 19.98 20.79
CA ILE A 288 -22.52 20.02 19.38
C ILE A 288 -22.82 18.66 18.76
N SER A 289 -23.84 18.61 17.93
CA SER A 289 -24.16 17.39 17.20
C SER A 289 -23.14 17.26 16.07
N PHE A 290 -22.17 16.35 16.24
CA PHE A 290 -21.28 15.92 15.15
C PHE A 290 -22.09 15.54 13.90
N GLY A 291 -23.32 15.05 14.11
CA GLY A 291 -24.29 14.77 13.06
C GLY A 291 -24.66 15.99 12.21
N GLU A 292 -24.91 17.17 12.78
CA GLU A 292 -25.20 18.38 11.98
C GLU A 292 -23.97 18.84 11.19
N LEU A 293 -22.78 18.83 11.83
CA LEU A 293 -21.54 19.20 11.13
C LEU A 293 -21.27 18.24 9.97
N GLN A 294 -21.46 16.93 10.15
CA GLN A 294 -21.33 15.95 9.08
C GLN A 294 -22.45 16.03 8.04
N ALA A 295 -23.68 16.32 8.44
CA ALA A 295 -24.82 16.50 7.53
C ALA A 295 -24.63 17.70 6.61
N SER A 296 -23.90 18.72 7.07
CA SER A 296 -23.47 19.86 6.23
C SER A 296 -22.34 19.52 5.24
N GLY A 297 -21.87 18.26 5.21
CA GLY A 297 -20.84 17.76 4.32
C GLY A 297 -19.41 17.90 4.83
N ASN A 298 -19.21 18.42 6.04
CA ASN A 298 -17.87 18.60 6.62
C ASN A 298 -17.31 17.26 7.11
N LYS A 299 -16.01 17.04 6.88
CA LYS A 299 -15.26 15.92 7.45
C LYS A 299 -14.60 16.33 8.75
N VAL A 300 -15.30 16.02 9.85
CA VAL A 300 -14.92 16.44 11.20
C VAL A 300 -13.93 15.47 11.85
N ALA A 301 -12.75 15.97 12.22
CA ALA A 301 -11.90 15.27 13.18
C ALA A 301 -12.11 15.80 14.59
N TYR A 302 -12.25 14.86 15.53
CA TYR A 302 -12.42 15.16 16.94
C TYR A 302 -11.14 14.83 17.72
N LEU A 303 -10.61 15.84 18.39
CA LEU A 303 -9.48 15.74 19.29
C LEU A 303 -9.99 15.65 20.72
N HIS A 304 -9.70 14.53 21.37
CA HIS A 304 -10.27 14.24 22.69
C HIS A 304 -9.26 13.70 23.68
N GLY A 305 -9.57 13.90 24.97
CA GLY A 305 -8.87 13.25 26.08
C GLY A 305 -9.27 11.78 26.24
N PRO A 306 -8.59 11.01 27.12
CA PRO A 306 -8.80 9.57 27.27
C PRO A 306 -10.20 9.16 27.76
N GLU A 307 -10.99 10.08 28.31
CA GLU A 307 -12.27 9.77 29.00
C GLU A 307 -13.52 9.96 28.11
N ASP A 308 -13.41 10.58 26.94
CA ASP A 308 -14.58 10.87 26.10
C ASP A 308 -14.85 9.77 25.05
N GLU A 309 -15.87 8.95 25.32
CA GLU A 309 -16.33 7.91 24.38
C GLU A 309 -17.44 8.40 23.43
N LEU A 310 -18.18 9.46 23.76
CA LEU A 310 -19.39 9.84 23.03
C LEU A 310 -19.04 10.50 21.69
N GLY A 311 -18.07 11.41 21.69
CA GLY A 311 -17.59 12.03 20.44
C GLY A 311 -16.92 11.01 19.50
N ARG A 312 -16.40 9.91 20.05
CA ARG A 312 -15.61 8.91 19.31
C ARG A 312 -16.39 8.18 18.22
N GLN A 313 -17.67 7.91 18.45
CA GLN A 313 -18.49 7.16 17.48
C GLN A 313 -19.07 8.06 16.40
N ALA A 314 -19.23 9.35 16.70
CA ALA A 314 -19.90 10.28 15.82
C ALA A 314 -18.93 10.99 14.86
N ALA A 315 -17.67 11.19 15.23
CA ALA A 315 -16.70 11.88 14.37
C ALA A 315 -16.20 11.05 13.18
N PHE A 316 -15.79 11.72 12.11
CA PHE A 316 -15.24 11.05 10.92
C PHE A 316 -13.84 10.49 11.20
N LEU A 317 -13.06 11.19 12.02
CA LEU A 317 -11.77 10.77 12.51
C LEU A 317 -11.63 11.15 13.99
N CYS A 318 -11.11 10.24 14.81
CA CYS A 318 -10.82 10.51 16.21
C CYS A 318 -9.31 10.50 16.45
N ILE A 319 -8.84 11.50 17.17
CA ILE A 319 -7.43 11.67 17.54
C ILE A 319 -7.40 11.79 19.06
N ALA A 320 -6.85 10.77 19.72
CA ALA A 320 -6.71 10.81 21.17
C ALA A 320 -5.39 11.46 21.56
N CYS A 321 -5.43 12.36 22.54
CA CYS A 321 -4.26 13.09 23.01
C CYS A 321 -3.84 12.63 24.41
N GLY A 322 -2.53 12.46 24.61
CA GLY A 322 -1.91 12.24 25.92
C GLY A 322 -1.53 10.79 26.23
N ASN A 323 -0.59 10.61 27.15
CA ASN A 323 0.04 9.31 27.42
C ASN A 323 -0.94 8.26 27.98
N ARG A 324 -1.99 8.68 28.69
CA ARG A 324 -3.04 7.77 29.19
C ARG A 324 -3.95 7.26 28.08
N ALA A 325 -4.05 7.96 26.96
CA ALA A 325 -4.86 7.53 25.83
C ALA A 325 -4.41 6.18 25.27
N ALA A 326 -3.11 5.88 25.35
CA ALA A 326 -2.53 4.64 24.84
C ALA A 326 -3.02 3.37 25.54
N GLN A 327 -3.49 3.47 26.79
CA GLN A 327 -3.96 2.30 27.54
C GLN A 327 -5.47 2.10 27.42
N VAL A 328 -6.22 3.16 27.12
CA VAL A 328 -7.68 3.20 27.29
C VAL A 328 -8.41 3.30 25.95
N THR A 329 -7.78 3.88 24.92
CA THR A 329 -8.50 4.29 23.72
C THR A 329 -8.19 3.40 22.51
N SER A 330 -9.24 3.06 21.76
CA SER A 330 -9.18 2.43 20.44
C SER A 330 -9.07 3.46 19.31
N ALA A 331 -8.60 4.68 19.61
CA ALA A 331 -8.52 5.74 18.63
C ALA A 331 -7.56 5.34 17.48
N PRO A 332 -7.91 5.60 16.20
CA PRO A 332 -7.03 5.27 15.08
C PRO A 332 -5.68 6.02 15.12
N ILE A 333 -5.65 7.19 15.75
CA ILE A 333 -4.48 8.03 15.91
C ILE A 333 -4.33 8.42 17.39
N LEU A 334 -3.12 8.29 17.90
CA LEU A 334 -2.73 8.75 19.23
C LEU A 334 -1.56 9.74 19.14
N LEU A 335 -1.68 10.88 19.82
CA LEU A 335 -0.61 11.85 20.01
C LEU A 335 0.01 11.64 21.39
N LEU A 336 1.27 11.19 21.44
CA LEU A 336 2.02 10.94 22.68
C LEU A 336 2.90 12.15 23.04
N GLY A 337 3.20 12.36 24.32
CA GLY A 337 4.14 13.41 24.74
C GLY A 337 3.56 14.81 24.59
N ASP A 338 4.04 15.58 23.60
CA ASP A 338 3.72 17.01 23.37
C ASP A 338 2.25 17.29 23.01
N GLY A 339 1.42 16.24 22.97
CA GLY A 339 -0.03 16.32 22.88
C GLY A 339 -0.48 17.07 21.62
N ILE A 340 -1.26 18.12 21.81
CA ILE A 340 -1.88 18.86 20.70
C ILE A 340 -0.86 19.60 19.82
N ARG A 341 0.37 19.86 20.31
CA ARG A 341 1.44 20.51 19.53
C ARG A 341 1.86 19.70 18.30
N GLN A 342 1.66 18.39 18.32
CA GLN A 342 1.98 17.49 17.19
C GLN A 342 0.90 17.50 16.10
N LEU A 343 -0.26 18.13 16.33
CA LEU A 343 -1.36 18.12 15.37
C LEU A 343 -0.97 18.68 13.99
N PRO A 344 -0.25 19.82 13.87
CA PRO A 344 0.21 20.30 12.57
C PRO A 344 1.13 19.30 11.85
N VAL A 345 2.01 18.62 12.60
CA VAL A 345 2.92 17.60 12.06
C VAL A 345 2.13 16.39 11.55
N LEU A 346 1.15 15.92 12.31
CA LEU A 346 0.24 14.83 11.89
C LEU A 346 -0.46 15.19 10.56
N LEU A 347 -1.04 16.38 10.48
CA LEU A 347 -1.78 16.84 9.31
C LEU A 347 -0.87 17.00 8.09
N ALA A 348 0.36 17.49 8.29
CA ALA A 348 1.38 17.54 7.24
C ALA A 348 1.76 16.13 6.75
N LEU A 349 2.01 15.18 7.66
CA LEU A 349 2.31 13.79 7.34
C LEU A 349 1.16 13.11 6.58
N ALA A 350 -0.08 13.36 6.98
CA ALA A 350 -1.29 12.86 6.30
C ALA A 350 -1.40 13.38 4.86
N ASN A 351 -1.13 14.67 4.65
CA ASN A 351 -1.11 15.28 3.32
C ASN A 351 0.01 14.68 2.44
N THR A 352 1.23 14.57 2.98
CA THR A 352 2.36 13.91 2.28
C THR A 352 2.03 12.47 1.93
N PHE A 353 1.44 11.71 2.85
CA PHE A 353 0.98 10.34 2.61
C PHE A 353 0.01 10.28 1.43
N THR A 354 -1.03 11.13 1.44
CA THR A 354 -2.05 11.18 0.39
C THR A 354 -1.45 11.54 -0.97
N GLN A 355 -0.54 12.50 -1.03
CA GLN A 355 0.14 12.88 -2.28
C GLN A 355 1.00 11.73 -2.82
N ARG A 356 1.77 11.05 -1.96
CA ARG A 356 2.58 9.90 -2.35
C ARG A 356 1.77 8.73 -2.83
N GLN A 357 0.69 8.43 -2.13
CA GLN A 357 -0.21 7.35 -2.50
C GLN A 357 -0.89 7.63 -3.84
N ARG A 358 -1.29 8.88 -4.11
CA ARG A 358 -1.78 9.33 -5.42
C ARG A 358 -0.72 9.17 -6.51
N PHE A 359 0.52 9.60 -6.26
CA PHE A 359 1.61 9.41 -7.21
C PHE A 359 1.87 7.93 -7.50
N ASN A 360 1.92 7.09 -6.46
CA ASN A 360 2.15 5.64 -6.58
C ASN A 360 0.98 4.93 -7.28
N PHE A 361 -0.19 5.55 -7.33
CA PHE A 361 -1.33 5.11 -8.14
C PHE A 361 -1.19 5.54 -9.60
N ILE A 362 -0.97 6.83 -9.85
CA ILE A 362 -0.97 7.40 -11.19
C ILE A 362 0.27 6.99 -11.99
N ALA A 363 1.46 6.99 -11.37
CA ALA A 363 2.71 6.78 -12.09
C ALA A 363 2.81 5.38 -12.75
N PRO A 364 2.52 4.25 -12.05
CA PRO A 364 2.54 2.94 -12.70
C PRO A 364 1.50 2.82 -13.82
N ILE A 365 0.29 3.36 -13.62
CA ILE A 365 -0.76 3.36 -14.66
C ILE A 365 -0.29 4.16 -15.88
N GLY A 366 0.32 5.33 -15.67
CA GLY A 366 0.86 6.15 -16.75
C GLY A 366 1.97 5.44 -17.53
N VAL A 367 2.85 4.71 -16.83
CA VAL A 367 3.90 3.92 -17.47
C VAL A 367 3.31 2.73 -18.24
N ASP A 368 2.30 2.03 -17.71
CA ASP A 368 1.59 0.94 -18.42
C ASP A 368 0.86 1.45 -19.67
N LEU A 369 0.23 2.63 -19.62
CA LEU A 369 -0.41 3.24 -20.79
C LEU A 369 0.60 3.66 -21.85
N MET A 370 1.74 4.21 -21.42
CA MET A 370 2.85 4.54 -22.31
C MET A 370 3.40 3.27 -22.97
N ASP A 371 3.56 2.18 -22.22
CA ASP A 371 3.99 0.89 -22.73
C ASP A 371 3.05 0.37 -23.84
N ILE A 372 1.74 0.29 -23.57
CA ILE A 372 0.73 -0.10 -24.58
C ILE A 372 0.84 0.78 -25.83
N ALA A 373 0.94 2.10 -25.67
CA ALA A 373 1.06 3.02 -26.79
C ALA A 373 2.33 2.74 -27.61
N THR A 374 3.48 2.54 -26.95
CA THR A 374 4.73 2.23 -27.66
C THR A 374 4.70 0.86 -28.33
N THR A 375 4.03 -0.14 -27.77
CA THR A 375 3.83 -1.45 -28.42
C THR A 375 2.96 -1.33 -29.67
N VAL A 376 1.91 -0.52 -29.62
CA VAL A 376 0.97 -0.34 -30.73
C VAL A 376 1.57 0.49 -31.87
N PHE A 377 2.25 1.58 -31.55
CA PHE A 377 2.69 2.57 -32.55
C PHE A 377 4.15 2.47 -32.94
N LEU A 378 5.03 1.98 -32.05
CA LEU A 378 6.48 1.94 -32.26
C LEU A 378 7.02 0.51 -32.33
N ASP A 379 6.15 -0.49 -32.38
CA ASP A 379 6.51 -1.90 -32.52
C ASP A 379 7.38 -2.43 -31.37
N PHE A 380 7.28 -1.82 -30.18
CA PHE A 380 8.03 -2.26 -29.01
C PHE A 380 7.55 -3.64 -28.56
N GLY A 381 8.48 -4.60 -28.53
CA GLY A 381 8.21 -5.97 -28.13
C GLY A 381 8.24 -6.19 -26.62
N LEU A 382 8.08 -7.46 -26.22
CA LEU A 382 7.93 -7.89 -24.84
C LEU A 382 9.03 -7.42 -23.87
N ILE A 383 10.28 -7.28 -24.33
CA ILE A 383 11.40 -6.87 -23.47
C ILE A 383 11.24 -5.44 -22.93
N TYR A 384 10.82 -4.50 -23.77
CA TYR A 384 10.60 -3.10 -23.36
C TYR A 384 9.45 -3.00 -22.39
N SER A 385 8.42 -3.79 -22.63
CA SER A 385 7.25 -3.84 -21.79
C SER A 385 7.56 -4.34 -20.38
N VAL A 386 8.35 -5.42 -20.24
CA VAL A 386 8.88 -5.84 -18.93
C VAL A 386 9.67 -4.70 -18.26
N LEU A 387 10.54 -3.99 -19.00
CA LEU A 387 11.30 -2.87 -18.44
C LEU A 387 10.41 -1.71 -17.99
N PHE A 388 9.35 -1.38 -18.74
CA PHE A 388 8.41 -0.33 -18.37
C PHE A 388 7.66 -0.69 -17.08
N THR A 389 7.12 -1.91 -16.98
CA THR A 389 6.45 -2.39 -15.77
C THR A 389 7.31 -2.15 -14.51
N TYR A 390 8.58 -2.57 -14.54
CA TYR A 390 9.47 -2.38 -13.40
C TYR A 390 9.99 -0.94 -13.23
N THR A 391 10.01 -0.15 -14.30
CA THR A 391 10.29 1.30 -14.21
C THR A 391 9.19 2.01 -13.42
N GLY A 392 7.91 1.68 -13.64
CA GLY A 392 6.79 2.21 -12.85
C GLY A 392 6.92 1.89 -11.36
N LEU A 393 7.29 0.65 -11.03
CA LEU A 393 7.59 0.25 -9.65
C LEU A 393 8.77 1.04 -9.07
N GLY A 394 9.86 1.16 -9.84
CA GLY A 394 11.06 1.90 -9.45
C GLY A 394 10.76 3.37 -9.15
N LEU A 395 9.97 4.04 -9.99
CA LEU A 395 9.52 5.42 -9.77
C LEU A 395 8.74 5.56 -8.46
N GLY A 396 7.85 4.62 -8.13
CA GLY A 396 7.12 4.63 -6.86
C GLY A 396 8.02 4.47 -5.63
N VAL A 397 9.06 3.64 -5.74
CA VAL A 397 10.08 3.49 -4.67
C VAL A 397 10.90 4.76 -4.53
N VAL A 398 11.39 5.33 -5.63
CA VAL A 398 12.20 6.57 -5.62
C VAL A 398 11.40 7.74 -5.06
N ASN A 399 10.14 7.91 -5.46
CA ASN A 399 9.26 8.97 -4.97
C ASN A 399 9.09 8.94 -3.45
N ASN A 400 8.95 7.73 -2.89
CA ASN A 400 8.95 7.57 -1.44
C ASN A 400 10.28 8.01 -0.81
N HIS A 401 11.42 7.81 -1.49
CA HIS A 401 12.76 8.13 -0.98
C HIS A 401 13.18 9.60 -0.97
N LEU A 402 12.66 10.44 -1.86
CA LEU A 402 13.18 11.79 -2.13
C LEU A 402 13.07 12.82 -0.99
N GLU A 403 12.36 12.55 0.12
CA GLU A 403 12.20 13.53 1.21
C GLU A 403 13.45 13.78 2.06
N LYS A 404 14.41 12.86 2.08
CA LYS A 404 15.61 13.04 2.93
C LYS A 404 16.48 14.24 2.52
N CYS A 405 16.22 14.86 1.36
CA CYS A 405 17.04 15.95 0.84
C CYS A 405 16.44 17.35 1.06
N LYS A 406 15.22 17.48 1.58
CA LYS A 406 14.67 18.78 2.00
C LYS A 406 14.69 18.91 3.52
N GLY A 407 15.85 18.65 4.11
CA GLY A 407 16.14 18.88 5.51
C GLY A 407 16.25 20.37 5.85
N ASN A 408 15.23 21.16 5.53
CA ASN A 408 14.91 22.26 6.41
C ASN A 408 13.95 21.68 7.44
N PRO A 409 14.31 21.64 8.74
CA PRO A 409 13.25 21.60 9.76
C PRO A 409 12.28 22.71 9.35
N ILE A 410 10.98 22.40 9.31
CA ILE A 410 9.93 23.36 8.96
C ILE A 410 10.22 24.62 9.76
N SER A 411 10.91 25.56 9.13
CA SER A 411 11.15 26.86 9.72
C SER A 411 9.76 27.46 9.65
N GLU A 412 9.24 27.98 10.76
CA GLU A 412 7.85 28.46 10.90
C GLU A 412 7.38 29.38 9.75
N GLN A 413 8.30 29.89 8.94
CA GLN A 413 8.06 30.74 7.77
C GLN A 413 7.72 30.00 6.45
N GLU A 414 7.94 28.68 6.33
CA GLU A 414 7.76 27.94 5.06
C GLU A 414 6.56 26.97 5.06
N LEU A 415 5.51 27.31 5.82
CA LEU A 415 4.15 26.80 5.55
C LEU A 415 3.70 27.36 4.19
N LEU A 416 4.12 26.70 3.11
CA LEU A 416 3.58 26.90 1.77
C LEU A 416 2.03 26.83 1.83
N PRO A 417 1.32 27.74 1.14
CA PRO A 417 -0.12 27.64 1.03
C PRO A 417 -0.47 26.29 0.39
N VAL A 418 -1.17 25.45 1.15
CA VAL A 418 -1.75 24.20 0.65
C VAL A 418 -2.66 24.59 -0.52
N PRO A 419 -2.55 23.93 -1.70
CA PRO A 419 -3.44 24.22 -2.82
C PRO A 419 -4.88 24.11 -2.34
N ALA A 420 -5.68 25.13 -2.63
CA ALA A 420 -7.07 25.21 -2.21
C ALA A 420 -7.81 23.89 -2.53
N PRO A 421 -8.72 23.42 -1.66
CA PRO A 421 -9.44 22.18 -1.88
C PRO A 421 -10.12 22.22 -3.26
N ILE A 422 -9.76 21.27 -4.12
CA ILE A 422 -10.41 21.06 -5.41
C ILE A 422 -11.85 20.63 -5.07
N ARG A 423 -12.80 21.56 -5.26
CA ARG A 423 -14.24 21.31 -5.07
C ARG A 423 -14.77 20.31 -6.09
#